data_AF-A0AAJ1VL82-F1
#
_entry.id   AF-A0AAJ1VL82-F1
#
_cell.length_a   1.000
_cell.length_b   1.000
_cell.length_c   1.000
_cell.angle_alpha   90.00
_cell.angle_beta   90.00
_cell.angle_gamma   90.00
#
_symmetry.space_group_name_H-M   'P 1'
#
loop_
_entity.id
_entity.type
_entity.pdbx_description
1 polymer ?
#
loop_
_entity_poly.entity_id
_entity_poly.type
_entity_poly.pdbx_seq_one_letter_code
_entity_poly.pdbx_strand_id
1 'polypeptide(L)'
;LATALGGIRGSLASPAEVNKLTDCIFGAIPPFSFHPDLKLVADKTLFERYPEVAFNAGTLEYSIILNTQDYQRIAAPCVLNFIKK
;
A
#
# COMPACT_ATOMS: atom_id res chain seq x y z
N LEU A 1 -5.85 -6.79 -9.60
CA LEU A 1 -6.36 -6.10 -8.40
C LEU A 1 -7.88 -5.97 -8.39
N ALA A 2 -8.50 -5.23 -9.34
CA ALA A 2 -9.96 -5.02 -9.36
C ALA A 2 -10.77 -6.33 -9.19
N THR A 3 -10.48 -7.36 -10.00
CA THR A 3 -11.14 -8.68 -9.89
C THR A 3 -10.96 -9.33 -8.52
N ALA A 4 -9.78 -9.23 -7.90
CA ALA A 4 -9.52 -9.79 -6.57
C ALA A 4 -10.31 -9.07 -5.46
N LEU A 5 -10.81 -7.86 -5.74
CA LEU A 5 -11.68 -7.07 -4.87
C LEU A 5 -13.17 -7.17 -5.28
N GLY A 6 -13.52 -8.03 -6.24
CA GLY A 6 -14.89 -8.13 -6.77
C GLY A 6 -15.29 -7.00 -7.74
N GLY A 7 -14.35 -6.15 -8.15
CA GLY A 7 -14.55 -5.09 -9.13
C GLY A 7 -14.29 -5.54 -10.57
N ILE A 8 -14.83 -4.79 -11.52
CA ILE A 8 -14.68 -5.06 -12.97
C ILE A 8 -13.50 -4.28 -13.57
N ARG A 9 -13.25 -3.06 -13.08
CA ARG A 9 -12.18 -2.16 -13.52
C ARG A 9 -11.59 -1.41 -12.32
N GLY A 10 -10.40 -0.87 -12.51
CA GLY A 10 -9.76 0.05 -11.57
C GLY A 10 -8.95 1.09 -12.36
N SER A 11 -8.82 2.28 -11.80
CA SER A 11 -8.00 3.37 -12.31
C SER A 11 -7.06 3.86 -11.21
N LEU A 12 -5.99 4.56 -11.61
CA LEU A 12 -5.15 5.27 -10.64
C LEU A 12 -5.88 6.53 -10.16
N ALA A 13 -5.65 6.89 -8.90
CA ALA A 13 -6.17 8.12 -8.33
C ALA A 13 -5.49 9.35 -8.97
N SER A 14 -6.24 10.42 -9.13
CA SER A 14 -5.71 11.73 -9.54
C SER A 14 -4.86 12.37 -8.42
N PRO A 15 -4.01 13.37 -8.74
CA PRO A 15 -3.27 14.10 -7.71
C PRO A 15 -4.14 14.73 -6.62
N ALA A 16 -5.30 15.25 -6.98
CA ALA A 16 -6.23 15.85 -6.03
C ALA A 16 -6.81 14.79 -5.06
N GLU A 17 -7.17 13.62 -5.57
CA GLU A 17 -7.65 12.52 -4.73
C GLU A 17 -6.56 11.98 -3.82
N VAL A 18 -5.33 11.84 -4.32
CA VAL A 18 -4.18 11.40 -3.51
C VAL A 18 -3.94 12.34 -2.33
N ASN A 19 -3.86 13.65 -2.59
CA ASN A 19 -3.63 14.62 -1.52
C ASN A 19 -4.76 14.56 -0.47
N LYS A 20 -6.02 14.54 -0.93
CA LYS A 20 -7.19 14.49 -0.04
C LYS A 20 -7.25 13.22 0.83
N LEU A 21 -6.84 12.07 0.29
CA LEU A 21 -7.03 10.77 0.96
C LEU A 21 -5.82 10.33 1.79
N THR A 22 -4.64 10.89 1.53
CA THR A 22 -3.38 10.44 2.14
C THR A 22 -2.60 11.53 2.87
N ASP A 23 -2.99 12.80 2.70
CA ASP A 23 -2.24 13.99 3.13
C ASP A 23 -0.78 14.02 2.64
N CYS A 24 -0.45 13.20 1.65
CA CYS A 24 0.88 13.07 1.08
C CYS A 24 0.90 13.58 -0.35
N ILE A 25 2.07 14.04 -0.79
CA ILE A 25 2.36 14.21 -2.21
C ILE A 25 2.65 12.86 -2.86
N PHE A 26 2.55 12.80 -4.18
CA PHE A 26 2.96 11.62 -4.93
C PHE A 26 4.42 11.24 -4.64
N GLY A 27 4.66 9.95 -4.51
CA GLY A 27 5.96 9.39 -4.16
C GLY A 27 6.22 9.33 -2.65
N ALA A 28 5.62 10.20 -1.84
CA ALA A 28 5.83 10.24 -0.39
C ALA A 28 4.91 9.29 0.41
N ILE A 29 3.85 8.78 -0.23
CA ILE A 29 2.78 8.00 0.41
C ILE A 29 3.36 6.71 1.02
N PRO A 30 3.22 6.48 2.34
CA PRO A 30 3.62 5.24 2.95
C PRO A 30 2.59 4.13 2.65
N PRO A 31 2.95 2.84 2.72
CA PRO A 31 2.04 1.72 2.51
C PRO A 31 1.18 1.47 3.75
N PHE A 32 0.59 2.53 4.30
CA PHE A 32 -0.36 2.49 5.41
C PHE A 32 -1.61 3.26 5.00
N SER A 33 -2.75 2.86 5.55
CA SER A 33 -3.97 3.62 5.41
C SER A 33 -4.53 3.95 6.79
N PHE A 34 -4.76 5.24 7.02
CA PHE A 34 -5.45 5.75 8.21
C PHE A 34 -6.80 6.37 7.86
N HIS A 35 -7.12 6.48 6.57
CA HIS A 35 -8.34 7.09 6.09
C HIS A 35 -9.44 6.02 5.90
N PRO A 36 -10.66 6.23 6.41
CA PRO A 36 -11.73 5.22 6.35
C PRO A 36 -12.12 4.83 4.91
N ASP A 37 -11.97 5.75 3.96
CA ASP A 37 -12.26 5.51 2.54
C ASP A 37 -11.13 4.78 1.79
N LEU A 38 -9.99 4.51 2.43
CA LEU A 38 -8.86 3.83 1.83
C LEU A 38 -8.67 2.43 2.42
N LYS A 39 -8.98 1.41 1.63
CA LYS A 39 -8.71 0.01 1.98
C LYS A 39 -7.27 -0.36 1.64
N LEU A 40 -6.46 -0.67 2.64
CA LEU A 40 -5.12 -1.19 2.45
C LEU A 40 -5.16 -2.65 2.00
N VAL A 41 -4.46 -2.95 0.90
CA VAL A 41 -4.33 -4.30 0.33
C VAL A 41 -2.85 -4.60 0.08
N ALA A 42 -2.45 -5.86 0.27
CA ALA A 42 -1.10 -6.31 -0.04
C ALA A 42 -1.15 -7.65 -0.77
N ASP A 43 -0.27 -7.84 -1.75
CA ASP A 43 -0.13 -9.14 -2.40
C ASP A 43 0.63 -10.08 -1.47
N LYS A 44 0.21 -11.34 -1.33
CA LYS A 44 0.84 -12.31 -0.43
C LYS A 44 2.35 -12.46 -0.68
N THR A 45 2.78 -12.28 -1.94
CA THR A 45 4.18 -12.49 -2.33
C THR A 45 5.12 -11.51 -1.66
N LEU A 46 4.62 -10.36 -1.18
CA LEU A 46 5.40 -9.42 -0.37
C LEU A 46 5.96 -10.09 0.89
N PHE A 47 5.15 -10.92 1.55
CA PHE A 47 5.49 -11.56 2.81
C PHE A 47 6.22 -12.90 2.63
N GLU A 48 6.12 -13.51 1.45
CA GLU A 48 6.75 -14.79 1.12
C GLU A 48 8.17 -14.63 0.55
N ARG A 49 8.43 -13.54 -0.17
CA ARG A 49 9.66 -13.38 -0.97
C ARG A 49 10.70 -12.46 -0.34
N TYR A 50 10.26 -11.49 0.47
CA TYR A 50 11.12 -10.42 0.95
C TYR A 50 11.12 -10.41 2.49
N PRO A 51 12.29 -10.38 3.14
CA PRO A 51 12.37 -10.26 4.59
C PRO A 51 12.08 -8.83 5.07
N GLU A 52 12.27 -7.84 4.19
CA GLU A 52 12.12 -6.41 4.48
C GLU A 52 11.37 -5.68 3.36
N VAL A 53 10.68 -4.61 3.74
CA VAL A 53 10.04 -3.65 2.83
C VAL A 53 10.61 -2.26 3.11
N ALA A 54 11.03 -1.58 2.04
CA ALA A 54 11.48 -0.19 2.10
C ALA A 54 10.42 0.73 1.47
N PHE A 55 10.10 1.83 2.13
CA PHE A 55 9.09 2.79 1.65
C PHE A 55 9.34 4.20 2.19
N ASN A 56 8.77 5.20 1.51
CA ASN A 56 8.83 6.60 1.92
C ASN A 56 7.93 6.87 3.14
N ALA A 57 8.43 7.67 4.07
CA ALA A 57 7.82 7.88 5.38
C ALA A 57 6.92 9.13 5.43
N GLY A 58 6.02 9.30 4.45
CA GLY A 58 5.17 10.50 4.35
C GLY A 58 5.88 11.74 3.79
N THR A 59 7.15 11.61 3.41
CA THR A 59 7.95 12.64 2.76
C THR A 59 8.89 12.02 1.72
N LEU A 60 9.51 12.83 0.87
CA LEU A 60 10.51 12.40 -0.12
C LEU A 60 11.94 12.31 0.45
N GLU A 61 12.15 12.75 1.69
CA GLU A 61 13.48 12.85 2.29
C GLU A 61 13.87 11.63 3.14
N TYR A 62 12.87 10.89 3.63
CA TYR A 62 13.07 9.79 4.57
C TYR A 62 12.38 8.53 4.12
N SER A 63 13.09 7.42 4.31
CA SER A 63 12.57 6.07 4.08
C SER A 63 12.65 5.25 5.36
N ILE A 64 11.73 4.31 5.49
CA ILE A 64 11.72 3.28 6.53
C ILE A 64 12.02 1.95 5.86
N ILE A 65 12.91 1.16 6.46
CA ILE A 65 13.09 -0.26 6.16
C ILE A 65 12.48 -1.03 7.33
N LEU A 66 11.53 -1.91 7.05
CA LEU A 66 10.77 -2.64 8.06
C LEU A 66 10.74 -4.13 7.71
N ASN A 67 10.86 -5.00 8.71
CA ASN A 67 10.64 -6.43 8.53
C ASN A 67 9.22 -6.68 7.97
N THR A 68 9.09 -7.53 6.95
CA THR A 68 7.79 -7.72 6.27
C THR A 68 6.74 -8.38 7.15
N GLN A 69 7.13 -9.23 8.11
CA GLN A 69 6.20 -9.86 9.04
C GLN A 69 5.69 -8.85 10.08
N ASP A 70 6.57 -7.96 10.56
CA ASP A 70 6.15 -6.85 11.41
C ASP A 70 5.25 -5.87 10.65
N TYR A 71 5.58 -5.54 9.41
CA TYR A 71 4.71 -4.74 8.55
C TYR A 71 3.33 -5.40 8.38
N GLN A 72 3.26 -6.70 8.10
CA GLN A 72 1.99 -7.42 7.98
C GLN A 72 1.16 -7.33 9.26
N ARG A 73 1.81 -7.51 10.42
CA ARG A 73 1.16 -7.45 11.74
C ARG A 73 0.67 -6.06 12.10
N ILE A 74 1.45 -5.02 11.81
CA ILE A 74 1.14 -3.63 12.19
C ILE A 74 0.15 -3.00 11.21
N ALA A 75 0.40 -3.13 9.91
CA ALA A 75 -0.45 -2.52 8.88
C ALA A 75 -1.75 -3.30 8.66
N ALA A 76 -1.78 -4.59 9.05
CA ALA A 76 -2.92 -5.48 8.93
C ALA A 76 -3.68 -5.37 7.59
N PRO A 77 -2.96 -5.44 6.43
CA PRO A 77 -3.60 -5.24 5.14
C PRO A 77 -4.53 -6.41 4.78
N CYS A 78 -5.49 -6.14 3.90
CA CYS A 78 -6.23 -7.21 3.24
C CYS A 78 -5.29 -7.95 2.27
N VAL A 79 -4.84 -9.14 2.67
CA VAL A 79 -3.90 -9.94 1.88
C VAL A 79 -4.63 -10.65 0.75
N LEU A 80 -4.16 -10.43 -0.48
CA LEU A 80 -4.79 -10.91 -1.71
C LEU A 80 -3.74 -11.52 -2.66
N ASN A 81 -4.21 -12.21 -3.69
CA ASN A 81 -3.39 -12.66 -4.83
C ASN A 81 -3.81 -11.86 -6.06
N PHE A 82 -3.00 -10.89 -6.50
CA PHE A 82 -3.40 -10.01 -7.60
C PHE A 82 -2.28 -9.53 -8.51
N ILE A 83 -1.01 -9.78 -8.19
CA ILE A 83 0.10 -9.54 -9.12
C ILE A 83 0.10 -10.65 -10.18
N LYS A 84 0.26 -10.27 -11.46
CA LYS A 84 0.44 -11.25 -12.54
C LYS A 84 1.86 -11.81 -12.46
N LYS A 85 1.98 -13.15 -12.53
CA LYS A 85 3.28 -13.81 -12.69
C LYS A 85 3.93 -13.44 -14.02
#